data_AF-A0A0J1FBT7-F1
#
_entry.id   AF-A0A0J1FBT7-F1
#
_cell.length_a   1.000
_cell.length_b   1.000
_cell.length_c   1.000
_cell.angle_alpha   90.00
_cell.angle_beta   90.00
_cell.angle_gamma   90.00
#
_symmetry.space_group_name_H-M   'P 1'
#
loop_
_entity.id
_entity.type
_entity.pdbx_description
1 polymer ?
#
loop_
_entity_poly.entity_id
_entity_poly.type
_entity_poly.pdbx_seq_one_letter_code
_entity_poly.pdbx_strand_id
1 'polypeptide(L)' 'MNRIEGQIRGIKGMIERRVYCDNVLNQISSVRSALDGVSKLLLEKHLKSCVRERMESGYPQVVDEVLKTVFRMLR' A
#
# COMPACT_ATOMS: atom_id res chain seq x y z
N MET A 1 -3.92 -5.66 -8.83
CA MET A 1 -3.32 -6.55 -7.81
C MET A 1 -2.48 -7.66 -8.43
N ASN A 2 -2.98 -8.32 -9.48
CA ASN A 2 -2.30 -9.40 -10.22
C ASN A 2 -0.84 -9.09 -10.62
N ARG A 3 -0.54 -7.82 -10.97
CA ARG A 3 0.83 -7.38 -11.29
C ARG A 3 1.78 -7.47 -10.08
N ILE A 4 1.36 -6.97 -8.91
CA ILE A 4 2.16 -6.99 -7.68
C ILE A 4 2.39 -8.43 -7.23
N GLU A 5 1.35 -9.27 -7.30
CA GLU A 5 1.45 -10.69 -7.01
C GLU A 5 2.43 -11.42 -7.95
N GLY A 6 2.42 -11.07 -9.24
CA GLY A 6 3.40 -11.56 -10.22
C GLY A 6 4.83 -11.15 -9.86
N GLN A 7 5.04 -9.91 -9.41
CA GLN A 7 6.35 -9.44 -8.95
C GLN A 7 6.84 -10.19 -7.71
N ILE A 8 5.97 -10.45 -6.73
CA ILE A 8 6.29 -11.26 -5.54
C ILE A 8 6.72 -12.68 -5.93
N ARG A 9 5.97 -13.33 -6.83
CA ARG A 9 6.36 -14.63 -7.38
C ARG A 9 7.71 -14.57 -8.10
N GLY A 10 7.94 -13.50 -8.87
CA GLY A 10 9.21 -13.24 -9.54
C GLY A 10 10.38 -13.18 -8.57
N ILE A 11 10.24 -12.40 -7.49
CA ILE A 11 11.25 -12.27 -6.42
C ILE A 11 11.55 -13.63 -5.79
N LYS A 12 10.51 -14.42 -5.46
CA LYS A 12 10.70 -15.78 -4.93
C LYS A 12 11.57 -16.63 -5.87
N GLY A 13 11.26 -16.65 -7.16
CA GLY A 13 12.05 -17.38 -8.15
C GLY A 13 13.48 -16.85 -8.32
N MET A 14 13.70 -15.54 -8.14
CA MET A 14 15.05 -14.96 -8.16
C MET A 14 15.90 -15.46 -6.98
N ILE A 15 15.32 -15.57 -5.79
CA ILE A 15 15.98 -16.10 -4.59
C ILE A 15 16.33 -17.58 -4.79
N GLU A 16 15.38 -18.39 -5.26
CA GLU A 16 15.59 -19.82 -5.53
C GLU A 16 16.71 -20.07 -6.55
N ARG A 17 16.82 -19.21 -7.57
CA ARG A 17 17.89 -19.25 -8.58
C ARG A 17 19.18 -18.56 -8.16
N ARG A 18 19.28 -18.07 -6.91
CA ARG A 18 20.45 -17.35 -6.38
C ARG A 18 20.88 -16.16 -7.26
N VAL A 19 19.91 -15.41 -7.77
CA VAL A 19 20.17 -14.18 -8.53
C VAL A 19 20.89 -13.18 -7.63
N TYR A 20 21.78 -12.38 -8.24
CA TYR A 20 22.55 -11.33 -7.56
C TYR A 20 21.68 -10.45 -6.67
N CYS A 21 22.11 -10.24 -5.42
CA CYS A 21 21.31 -9.63 -4.35
C CYS A 21 20.77 -8.24 -4.74
N ASP A 22 21.57 -7.40 -5.40
CA ASP A 22 21.13 -6.05 -5.79
C ASP A 22 19.94 -6.09 -6.75
N ASN A 23 19.86 -7.09 -7.63
CA ASN A 23 18.71 -7.25 -8.53
C ASN A 23 17.45 -7.64 -7.76
N VAL A 24 17.59 -8.49 -6.74
CA VAL A 24 16.48 -8.87 -5.85
C VAL A 24 16.01 -7.65 -5.06
N LEU A 25 16.94 -6.87 -4.49
CA LEU A 25 16.64 -5.64 -3.75
C LEU A 25 15.96 -4.58 -4.64
N ASN A 26 16.37 -4.45 -5.90
CA ASN A 26 15.73 -3.58 -6.88
C ASN A 26 14.28 -4.01 -7.17
N GLN A 27 14.02 -5.31 -7.29
CA GLN A 27 12.65 -5.82 -7.48
C GLN A 27 11.79 -5.63 -6.23
N ILE A 28 12.33 -5.84 -5.02
CA ILE A 28 11.64 -5.54 -3.77
C ILE A 28 11.25 -4.05 -3.71
N SER A 29 12.18 -3.17 -4.08
CA SER A 29 11.93 -1.72 -4.12
C SER A 29 10.83 -1.37 -5.13
N SER A 30 10.81 -2.01 -6.31
CA SER A 30 9.75 -1.86 -7.30
C SER A 30 8.38 -2.28 -6.76
N VAL A 31 8.31 -3.40 -6.02
CA VAL A 31 7.08 -3.88 -5.38
C VAL A 31 6.60 -2.90 -4.32
N ARG A 32 7.51 -2.38 -3.48
CA ARG A 32 7.17 -1.38 -2.46
C ARG A 32 6.54 -0.14 -3.10
N SER A 33 7.14 0.41 -4.14
CA SER A 33 6.58 1.55 -4.88
C SER A 33 5.19 1.27 -5.47
N ALA A 34 4.97 0.06 -5.98
CA ALA A 34 3.65 -0.35 -6.49
C ALA A 34 2.60 -0.44 -5.36
N LEU A 35 2.98 -0.99 -4.20
CA LEU A 35 2.14 -1.04 -3.01
C LEU A 35 1.82 0.36 -2.49
N ASP A 36 2.79 1.27 -2.46
CA ASP A 36 2.57 2.67 -2.05
C ASP A 36 1.54 3.37 -2.96
N GLY A 37 1.60 3.10 -4.27
CA GLY A 37 0.60 3.59 -5.23
C GLY A 37 -0.80 3.07 -4.94
N VAL A 38 -0.95 1.78 -4.63
CA VAL A 38 -2.24 1.18 -4.26
C VAL A 38 -2.75 1.76 -2.94
N SER A 39 -1.89 1.91 -1.94
CA SER A 39 -2.22 2.49 -0.65
C SER A 39 -2.75 3.91 -0.78
N LYS A 40 -2.13 4.74 -1.63
CA LYS A 40 -2.60 6.11 -1.93
C LYS A 40 -3.99 6.11 -2.56
N LEU A 41 -4.22 5.26 -3.57
CA LEU A 41 -5.51 5.16 -4.24
C LEU A 41 -6.63 4.70 -3.29
N LEU A 42 -6.34 3.72 -2.43
CA LEU A 42 -7.29 3.24 -1.42
C LEU A 42 -7.59 4.30 -0.37
N LEU A 43 -6.58 5.02 0.10
CA LEU A 43 -6.76 6.12 1.05
C LEU A 43 -7.63 7.22 0.43
N GLU A 44 -7.34 7.64 -0.81
CA GLU A 44 -8.15 8.63 -1.52
C GLU A 44 -9.62 8.21 -1.61
N LYS A 45 -9.88 6.96 -2.03
CA LYS A 45 -11.24 6.42 -2.09
C LYS A 45 -11.89 6.44 -0.71
N HIS A 46 -11.19 6.00 0.34
CA HIS A 46 -11.69 5.96 1.71
C HIS A 46 -12.08 7.36 2.23
N LEU A 47 -11.24 8.37 1.97
CA LEU A 47 -11.52 9.76 2.33
C LEU A 47 -12.75 10.30 1.60
N LYS A 48 -12.87 10.03 0.29
CA LYS A 48 -13.96 10.56 -0.55
C LYS A 48 -15.31 9.87 -0.34
N SER A 49 -15.34 8.62 0.13
CA SER A 49 -16.57 7.88 0.41
C SER A 49 -16.84 7.74 1.90
N CYS A 50 -16.17 6.81 2.57
CA CYS A 50 -16.54 6.38 3.92
C CYS A 50 -16.38 7.50 4.95
N VAL A 51 -15.28 8.25 4.86
CA VAL A 51 -15.00 9.35 5.80
C VAL A 51 -15.97 10.49 5.57
N ARG A 52 -16.18 10.88 4.30
CA ARG A 52 -17.16 11.90 3.93
C ARG A 52 -18.57 11.57 4.44
N GLU A 53 -19.05 10.34 4.20
CA GLU A 53 -20.38 9.88 4.63
C GLU A 53 -20.52 9.94 6.16
N ARG A 54 -19.50 9.53 6.91
CA ARG A 54 -19.50 9.61 8.38
C ARG A 54 -19.48 11.04 8.91
N MET A 55 -18.72 11.92 8.28
CA MET A 55 -18.72 13.34 8.61
C MET A 55 -20.10 13.98 8.39
N GLU A 56 -20.73 13.72 7.24
CA GLU A 56 -22.08 14.19 6.91
C GLU A 56 -23.14 13.61 7.87
N SER A 57 -22.89 12.42 8.42
CA SER A 57 -23.75 11.76 9.42
C SER A 57 -23.49 12.22 10.87
N GLY A 58 -22.64 13.22 11.10
CA GLY A 58 -22.40 13.79 12.43
C GLY A 58 -21.39 13.03 13.29
N TYR A 59 -20.48 12.25 12.70
CA TYR A 59 -19.43 11.49 13.41
C TYR A 59 -18.02 12.05 13.15
N PRO A 60 -17.63 13.20 13.75
CA PRO A 60 -16.33 13.82 13.50
C PRO A 60 -15.14 12.99 13.98
N GLN A 61 -15.35 12.02 14.88
CA GLN A 61 -14.31 11.13 15.42
C GLN A 61 -13.67 10.24 14.34
N VAL A 62 -14.31 10.10 13.17
CA VAL A 62 -13.73 9.39 12.02
C VAL A 62 -12.40 9.99 11.57
N VAL A 63 -12.16 11.30 11.80
CA VAL A 63 -10.90 11.96 11.49
C VAL A 63 -9.75 11.36 12.31
N ASP A 64 -9.98 11.05 13.59
CA ASP A 64 -8.96 10.43 14.45
C ASP A 64 -8.61 9.01 13.99
N GLU A 65 -9.60 8.26 13.48
CA GLU A 65 -9.39 6.92 12.90
C GLU A 65 -8.50 7.00 11.64
N VAL A 66 -8.77 7.99 10.78
CA VAL A 66 -7.98 8.24 9.57
C VAL A 66 -6.55 8.66 9.93
N LEU A 67 -6.38 9.58 10.89
CA LEU A 67 -5.06 10.03 11.32
C LEU A 67 -4.21 8.87 11.87
N LYS A 68 -4.80 7.97 12.66
CA LYS A 68 -4.13 6.74 13.13
C LYS A 68 -3.66 5.88 11.95
N THR A 69 -4.48 5.76 10.91
CA THR A 69 -4.14 4.99 9.71
C THR A 69 -3.00 5.64 8.93
N VAL A 70 -3.09 6.95 8.68
CA VAL A 70 -2.05 7.72 7.96
C VAL A 70 -0.72 7.67 8.69
N PHE A 71 -0.69 7.83 10.02
CA PHE A 71 0.56 7.74 10.78
C PHE A 71 1.19 6.35 10.75
N ARG A 72 0.41 5.28 10.56
CA ARG A 72 0.97 3.94 10.34
C ARG A 72 1.59 3.80 8.95
N MET A 73 1.04 4.49 7.95
CA MET A 73 1.53 4.46 6.56
C MET A 73 2.82 5.27 6.34
N LEU A 74 3.10 6.25 7.20
CA LEU A 74 4.32 7.07 7.14
C LEU A 74 5.53 6.45 7.85
N ARG A 75 5.34 5.31 8.52
CA ARG A 75 6.41 4.57 9.20
C ARG A 75 7.26 3.77 8.24
#